data_AF-A0A1I6I569-F1
#
_entry.id   AF-A0A1I6I569-F1
#
_cell.length_a   1.000
_cell.length_b   1.000
_cell.length_c   1.000
_cell.angle_alpha   90.00
_cell.angle_beta   90.00
_cell.angle_gamma   90.00
#
_symmetry.space_group_name_H-M   'P 1'
#
loop_
_entity.id
_entity.type
_entity.pdbx_description
1 polymer ?
#
loop_
_entity_poly.entity_id
_entity_poly.type
_entity_poly.pdbx_seq_one_letter_code
_entity_poly.pdbx_strand_id
1 'polypeptide(L)'
;MKIEKTLEECFNNLEDPRANYNKVHKFLDVIVIAVLAVISGTDTWDYMEDSGNAKKEWLSTFLELPGGIPSHDTFNRIFSMINPGQFHATVEKD
;
A
#
# COMPACT_ATOMS: atom_id res chain seq x y z
N MET A 1 -11.34 11.14 -19.91
CA MET A 1 -10.10 10.78 -19.18
C MET A 1 -9.83 9.32 -19.46
N LYS A 2 -8.68 8.99 -20.04
CA LYS A 2 -8.29 7.59 -20.28
C LYS A 2 -7.44 7.16 -19.09
N ILE A 3 -7.85 6.10 -18.39
CA ILE A 3 -7.02 5.48 -17.35
C ILE A 3 -5.97 4.64 -18.09
N GLU A 4 -4.70 5.01 -17.94
CA GLU A 4 -3.58 4.34 -18.64
C GLU A 4 -3.03 3.14 -17.86
N LYS A 5 -3.04 3.22 -16.52
CA LYS A 5 -2.58 2.17 -15.60
C LYS A 5 -3.40 2.18 -14.31
N THR A 6 -3.56 1.01 -13.71
CA THR A 6 -4.06 0.83 -12.35
C THR A 6 -2.93 1.00 -11.32
N LEU A 7 -3.28 1.17 -10.04
CA LEU A 7 -2.27 1.22 -8.97
C LEU A 7 -1.49 -0.10 -8.87
N GLU A 8 -2.16 -1.24 -9.05
CA GLU A 8 -1.49 -2.54 -9.09
C GLU A 8 -0.43 -2.60 -10.20
N GLU A 9 -0.76 -2.14 -11.40
CA GLU A 9 0.18 -2.11 -12.53
C GLU A 9 1.36 -1.16 -12.30
N CYS A 10 1.16 -0.04 -11.61
CA CYS A 10 2.26 0.87 -11.27
C CYS A 10 3.27 0.19 -10.32
N PHE A 11 2.78 -0.49 -9.29
CA PHE A 11 3.63 -0.98 -8.20
C PHE A 11 4.01 -2.47 -8.31
N ASN A 12 3.62 -3.20 -9.36
CA ASN A 12 3.87 -4.65 -9.43
C ASN A 12 5.36 -5.03 -9.42
N ASN A 13 6.24 -4.13 -9.88
CA ASN A 13 7.69 -4.32 -9.95
C ASN A 13 8.42 -3.75 -8.73
N LEU A 14 7.68 -3.19 -7.76
CA LEU A 14 8.26 -2.77 -6.50
C LEU A 14 8.66 -4.02 -5.70
N GLU A 15 9.94 -4.12 -5.38
CA GLU A 15 10.45 -5.22 -4.57
C GLU A 15 9.89 -5.14 -3.15
N ASP A 16 9.41 -6.26 -2.61
CA ASP A 16 8.99 -6.36 -1.22
C ASP A 16 10.24 -6.55 -0.33
N PRO A 17 10.71 -5.51 0.39
CA PRO A 17 11.98 -5.55 1.12
C PRO A 17 11.90 -6.40 2.40
N ARG A 18 10.70 -6.90 2.75
CA ARG A 18 10.50 -7.71 3.96
C ARG A 18 11.13 -9.10 3.79
N ALA A 19 11.71 -9.61 4.87
CA ALA A 19 12.10 -11.02 4.97
C ALA A 19 10.88 -11.95 4.83
N ASN A 20 11.10 -13.18 4.35
CA ASN A 20 10.02 -14.14 4.03
C ASN A 20 9.26 -14.70 5.24
N TYR A 21 9.80 -14.55 6.45
CA TYR A 21 9.08 -14.89 7.68
C TYR A 21 8.27 -13.68 8.15
N ASN A 22 7.00 -13.88 8.49
CA ASN A 22 6.04 -12.84 8.96
C ASN A 22 5.42 -11.91 7.89
N LYS A 23 5.22 -12.40 6.66
CA LYS A 23 4.44 -11.71 5.60
C LYS A 23 2.94 -12.03 5.71
N VAL A 24 2.28 -11.54 6.77
CA VAL A 24 0.83 -11.73 6.96
C VAL A 24 0.03 -10.95 5.92
N HIS A 25 0.39 -9.67 5.69
CA HIS A 25 -0.27 -8.81 4.71
C HIS A 25 0.44 -8.87 3.35
N LYS A 26 -0.32 -8.94 2.26
CA LYS A 26 0.19 -8.85 0.90
C LYS A 26 0.84 -7.47 0.70
N PHE A 27 2.06 -7.44 0.19
CA PHE A 27 2.84 -6.20 0.08
C PHE A 27 2.08 -5.13 -0.70
N LEU A 28 1.57 -5.50 -1.87
CA LEU A 28 0.85 -4.59 -2.75
C LEU A 28 -0.42 -4.03 -2.10
N ASP A 29 -1.16 -4.83 -1.31
CA ASP A 29 -2.34 -4.35 -0.59
C ASP A 29 -1.96 -3.24 0.40
N VAL A 30 -0.84 -3.39 1.12
CA VAL A 30 -0.34 -2.34 2.03
C VAL A 30 -0.04 -1.05 1.25
N ILE A 31 0.61 -1.15 0.10
CA ILE A 31 0.95 0.02 -0.73
C ILE A 31 -0.32 0.71 -1.24
N VAL A 32 -1.27 -0.05 -1.78
CA VAL A 32 -2.52 0.50 -2.33
C VAL A 32 -3.34 1.19 -1.23
N ILE A 33 -3.46 0.58 -0.04
CA ILE A 33 -4.18 1.20 1.08
C ILE A 33 -3.52 2.52 1.49
N ALA A 34 -2.19 2.54 1.63
CA ALA A 34 -1.46 3.75 2.00
C ALA A 34 -1.64 4.88 0.97
N VAL A 35 -1.53 4.57 -0.33
CA VAL A 35 -1.73 5.55 -1.41
C VAL A 35 -3.16 6.11 -1.39
N LEU A 36 -4.17 5.24 -1.24
CA LEU A 36 -5.57 5.67 -1.17
C LEU A 36 -5.84 6.54 0.08
N ALA A 37 -5.22 6.23 1.21
CA ALA A 37 -5.31 7.04 2.42
C ALA A 37 -4.68 8.43 2.18
N VAL A 38 -3.48 8.51 1.60
CA VAL A 38 -2.82 9.78 1.27
C VAL A 38 -3.64 10.63 0.32
N ILE A 39 -4.19 10.04 -0.75
CA ILE A 39 -5.07 10.76 -1.69
C ILE A 39 -6.35 11.24 -0.99
N SER A 40 -6.82 10.53 0.03
CA SER A 40 -7.97 10.91 0.86
C SER A 40 -7.65 11.97 1.91
N GLY A 41 -6.41 12.49 1.96
CA GLY A 41 -5.98 13.54 2.88
C GLY A 41 -5.37 13.04 4.19
N THR A 42 -4.99 11.78 4.28
CA THR A 42 -4.33 11.20 5.47
C THR A 42 -2.81 11.15 5.30
N ASP A 43 -2.05 11.69 6.25
CA ASP A 43 -0.58 11.71 6.23
C ASP A 43 0.10 11.03 7.43
N THR A 44 -0.67 10.43 8.36
CA THR A 44 -0.13 9.69 9.52
C THR A 44 -0.46 8.21 9.45
N TRP A 45 0.39 7.38 10.06
CA TRP A 45 0.21 5.92 10.08
C TRP A 45 -1.06 5.48 10.81
N ASP A 46 -1.38 6.11 11.95
CA ASP A 46 -2.59 5.85 12.72
C ASP A 46 -3.84 6.09 11.88
N TYR A 47 -3.90 7.22 11.18
CA TYR A 47 -5.03 7.52 10.32
C TYR A 47 -5.10 6.63 9.07
N MET A 48 -3.97 6.07 8.59
CA MET A 48 -3.99 5.08 7.51
C MET A 48 -4.65 3.78 7.98
N GLU A 49 -4.33 3.32 9.18
CA GLU A 49 -5.00 2.18 9.82
C GLU A 49 -6.50 2.45 10.01
N ASP A 50 -6.86 3.61 10.56
CA ASP A 50 -8.27 4.01 10.75
C ASP A 50 -9.04 4.07 9.42
N SER A 51 -8.45 4.69 8.39
CA SER A 51 -9.06 4.81 7.06
C SER A 51 -9.25 3.44 6.41
N GLY A 52 -8.25 2.56 6.54
CA GLY A 52 -8.32 1.18 6.07
C GLY A 52 -9.43 0.39 6.77
N ASN A 53 -9.52 0.50 8.10
CA ASN A 53 -10.56 -0.16 8.88
C ASN A 53 -11.96 0.36 8.54
N ALA A 54 -12.12 1.68 8.43
CA ALA A 54 -13.39 2.31 8.06
C ALA A 54 -13.88 1.93 6.65
N LYS A 55 -12.96 1.57 5.74
CA LYS A 55 -13.27 1.22 4.35
C LYS A 55 -13.02 -0.26 4.03
N LYS A 56 -12.81 -1.11 5.03
CA LYS A 56 -12.38 -2.50 4.85
C LYS A 56 -13.27 -3.29 3.89
N GLU A 57 -14.59 -3.19 4.04
CA GLU A 57 -15.54 -3.89 3.16
C GLU A 57 -15.40 -3.46 1.70
N TRP A 58 -15.23 -2.16 1.44
CA TRP A 58 -15.02 -1.64 0.10
C TRP A 58 -13.66 -2.05 -0.47
N LEU A 59 -12.60 -1.99 0.34
CA LEU A 59 -11.25 -2.43 -0.04
C LEU A 59 -11.24 -3.93 -0.42
N SER A 60 -11.98 -4.77 0.32
CA SER A 60 -12.12 -6.20 0.04
C SER A 60 -12.81 -6.51 -1.31
N THR A 61 -13.38 -5.52 -2.00
CA THR A 61 -13.95 -5.74 -3.35
C THR A 61 -12.88 -5.85 -4.44
N PHE A 62 -11.65 -5.39 -4.17
CA PHE A 62 -10.56 -5.43 -5.15
C PHE A 62 -9.17 -5.75 -4.55
N LEU A 63 -9.03 -5.82 -3.22
CA LEU A 63 -7.82 -6.30 -2.53
C LEU A 63 -8.07 -7.66 -1.87
N GLU A 64 -7.01 -8.46 -1.75
CA GLU A 64 -7.09 -9.79 -1.12
C GLU A 64 -7.17 -9.69 0.43
N LEU A 65 -6.48 -8.70 1.01
CA LEU A 65 -6.40 -8.41 2.44
C LEU A 65 -6.10 -9.63 3.33
N PRO A 66 -5.07 -10.45 3.04
CA PRO A 66 -4.67 -11.49 3.98
C PRO A 66 -4.26 -10.86 5.32
N GLY A 67 -4.82 -11.38 6.42
CA GLY A 67 -4.66 -10.80 7.75
C GLY A 67 -5.38 -9.47 7.98
N GLY A 68 -6.18 -8.98 7.03
CA GLY A 68 -6.95 -7.74 7.16
C GLY A 68 -6.13 -6.47 6.92
N ILE A 69 -6.58 -5.38 7.56
CA ILE A 69 -5.94 -4.06 7.46
C ILE A 69 -4.65 -4.07 8.28
N PRO A 70 -3.51 -3.63 7.71
CA PRO A 70 -2.27 -3.49 8.46
C PRO A 70 -2.39 -2.47 9.59
N SER A 71 -1.70 -2.71 10.71
CA SER A 71 -1.57 -1.70 11.76
C SER A 71 -0.69 -0.52 11.32
N HIS A 72 -0.80 0.61 12.01
CA HIS A 72 0.09 1.77 11.84
C HIS A 72 1.57 1.38 11.93
N ASP A 73 1.95 0.50 12.87
CA ASP A 73 3.30 -0.05 12.97
C ASP A 73 3.72 -0.84 11.73
N THR A 74 2.79 -1.56 11.12
CA THR A 74 3.06 -2.33 9.90
C THR A 74 3.27 -1.41 8.70
N PHE A 75 2.47 -0.36 8.56
CA PHE A 75 2.71 0.68 7.55
C PHE A 75 4.08 1.33 7.75
N ASN A 76 4.34 1.84 8.96
CA ASN A 76 5.60 2.50 9.29
C ASN A 76 6.81 1.61 8.99
N ARG A 77 6.78 0.36 9.45
CA ARG A 77 7.85 -0.61 9.22
C ARG A 77 8.09 -0.84 7.73
N ILE A 78 7.03 -1.10 6.96
CA ILE A 78 7.15 -1.40 5.53
C ILE A 78 7.70 -0.21 4.77
N PHE A 79 7.12 0.98 4.94
CA PHE A 79 7.55 2.18 4.23
C PHE A 79 8.96 2.62 4.64
N SER A 80 9.40 2.34 5.87
CA SER A 80 10.78 2.60 6.31
C SER A 80 11.82 1.68 5.65
N MET A 81 11.41 0.54 5.09
CA MET A 81 12.30 -0.42 4.43
C MET A 81 12.33 -0.27 2.90
N ILE A 82 11.34 0.41 2.31
CA ILE A 82 11.26 0.57 0.86
C ILE A 82 12.40 1.47 0.37
N ASN A 83 13.05 1.06 -0.72
CA ASN A 83 14.02 1.92 -1.41
C ASN A 83 13.29 3.12 -2.04
N PRO A 84 13.57 4.38 -1.64
CA PRO A 84 12.85 5.54 -2.15
C PRO A 84 13.02 5.76 -3.66
N GLY A 85 14.21 5.45 -4.20
CA GLY A 85 14.49 5.58 -5.63
C GLY A 85 13.71 4.57 -6.46
N GLN A 86 13.64 3.32 -5.99
CA GLN A 86 12.81 2.29 -6.63
C GLN A 86 11.33 2.68 -6.59
N PHE A 87 10.84 3.15 -5.43
CA PHE A 87 9.45 3.60 -5.31
C PHE A 87 9.14 4.75 -6.27
N HIS A 88 10.02 5.74 -6.37
CA HIS A 88 9.84 6.86 -7.29
C HIS A 88 9.77 6.41 -8.77
N ALA A 89 10.68 5.52 -9.17
CA ALA A 89 10.72 4.98 -10.53
C ALA A 89 9.44 4.21 -10.93
N THR A 90 8.65 3.71 -9.97
CA THR A 90 7.37 3.03 -10.29
C THR A 90 6.29 3.97 -10.81
N VAL A 91 6.39 5.28 -10.52
CA VAL A 91 5.38 6.29 -10.87
C VAL A 91 5.87 7.34 -11.85
N GLU A 92 7.18 7.39 -12.14
CA GLU A 92 7.72 8.22 -13.21
C GLU A 92 7.18 7.76 -14.57
N LYS A 93 6.85 8.75 -15.42
CA LYS A 93 6.63 8.54 -16.85
C LYS A 93 7.93 8.91 -17.55
N ASP A 94 8.40 8.05 -18.46
CA ASP A 94 9.39 8.44 -19.48
C ASP A 94 8.92 9.67 -20.28
#